data_AF-M6CXA8-F1
#
_entry.id   AF-M6CXA8-F1
#
_cell.length_a   1.000
_cell.length_b   1.000
_cell.length_c   1.000
_cell.angle_alpha   90.00
_cell.angle_beta   90.00
_cell.angle_gamma   90.00
#
_symmetry.space_group_name_H-M   'P 1'
#
loop_
_entity.id
_entity.type
_entity.pdbx_description
1 polymer ?
#
loop_
_entity_poly.entity_id
_entity_poly.type
_entity_poly.pdbx_seq_one_letter_code
_entity_poly.pdbx_strand_id
1 'polypeptide(L)'
;MGTLWLQSDFKISSTLREDRSETVTLLIPEERWIRFSEKDVKALPRKIPELLRTYGKYLSATRRLGKKAGRTLYQPSPGKRKMKRVNIRLSTGTWTLFGAL
;
A
#
# COMPACT_ATOMS: atom_id res chain seq x y z
N MET A 1 -7.58 -43.04 13.14
CA MET A 1 -7.33 -41.64 13.53
C MET A 1 -6.08 -41.18 12.80
N GLY A 2 -6.21 -40.28 11.82
CA GLY A 2 -5.08 -39.83 11.00
C GLY A 2 -4.31 -38.72 11.69
N THR A 3 -3.03 -38.92 11.92
CA THR A 3 -2.14 -37.91 12.53
C THR A 3 -1.69 -36.93 11.45
N LEU A 4 -2.09 -35.66 11.57
CA LEU A 4 -1.66 -34.60 10.66
C LEU A 4 -0.27 -34.11 11.08
N TRP A 5 0.76 -34.39 10.27
CA TRP A 5 2.12 -33.90 10.48
C TRP A 5 2.26 -32.51 9.88
N LEU A 6 2.27 -31.47 10.73
CA LEU A 6 2.55 -30.09 10.33
C LEU A 6 4.04 -29.80 10.49
N GLN A 7 4.81 -29.99 9.41
CA GLN A 7 6.21 -29.57 9.36
C GLN A 7 6.27 -28.03 9.45
N SER A 8 6.79 -27.52 10.57
CA SER A 8 6.87 -26.07 10.86
C SER A 8 8.07 -25.38 10.18
N ASP A 9 8.93 -26.15 9.52
CA ASP A 9 10.17 -25.66 8.88
C ASP A 9 9.97 -25.23 7.42
N PHE A 10 8.74 -25.29 6.89
CA PHE A 10 8.44 -24.78 5.55
C PHE A 10 8.46 -23.25 5.53
N LYS A 11 9.66 -22.68 5.35
CA LYS A 11 9.84 -21.26 5.08
C LYS A 11 9.45 -20.99 3.64
N ILE A 12 8.34 -20.27 3.44
CA ILE A 12 7.89 -19.86 2.11
C ILE A 12 8.97 -18.96 1.49
N SER A 13 9.72 -19.49 0.52
CA SER A 13 10.71 -18.75 -0.26
C SER A 13 10.02 -18.08 -1.44
N SER A 14 9.57 -16.84 -1.26
CA SER A 14 9.03 -16.04 -2.35
C SER A 14 10.12 -15.19 -3.01
N THR A 15 10.09 -15.10 -4.34
CA THR A 15 10.89 -14.12 -5.11
C THR A 15 10.53 -12.67 -4.75
N LEU A 16 9.37 -12.46 -4.12
CA LEU A 16 9.01 -11.23 -3.43
C LEU A 16 9.83 -11.08 -2.15
N ARG A 17 11.08 -10.65 -2.33
CA ARG A 17 11.98 -10.29 -1.24
C ARG A 17 11.37 -9.12 -0.46
N GLU A 18 10.78 -9.41 0.71
CA GLU A 18 10.20 -8.41 1.61
C GLU A 18 11.25 -7.53 2.32
N ASP A 19 12.55 -7.87 2.21
CA ASP A 19 13.66 -7.15 2.87
C ASP A 19 13.87 -5.74 2.30
N ARG A 20 13.42 -5.49 1.06
CA ARG A 20 13.55 -4.19 0.42
C ARG A 20 12.32 -3.33 0.70
N SER A 21 12.59 -2.11 1.19
CA SER A 21 11.58 -1.08 1.39
C SER A 21 11.74 0.01 0.35
N GLU A 22 10.68 0.28 -0.40
CA GLU A 22 10.63 1.33 -1.43
C GLU A 22 9.75 2.50 -1.00
N THR A 23 10.16 3.70 -1.39
CA THR A 23 9.31 4.90 -1.27
C THR A 23 8.36 4.97 -2.45
N VAL A 24 7.06 5.06 -2.15
CA VAL A 24 5.99 5.17 -3.14
C VAL A 24 5.13 6.39 -2.84
N THR A 25 4.53 6.96 -3.89
CA THR A 25 3.64 8.11 -3.75
C THR A 25 2.19 7.66 -3.86
N LEU A 26 1.41 7.88 -2.80
CA LEU A 26 -0.05 7.74 -2.81
C LEU A 26 -0.71 9.10 -3.06
N LEU A 27 -1.83 9.06 -3.78
CA LEU A 27 -2.69 10.22 -4.00
C LEU A 27 -3.92 10.12 -3.10
N ILE A 28 -4.13 11.14 -2.27
CA ILE A 28 -5.27 11.24 -1.38
C ILE A 28 -6.08 12.48 -1.76
N PRO A 29 -7.40 12.39 -1.99
CA PRO A 29 -8.24 13.56 -2.23
C PRO A 29 -8.13 14.58 -1.10
N GLU A 30 -7.95 15.86 -1.43
CA GLU A 30 -7.77 16.93 -0.44
C GLU A 30 -8.98 17.05 0.50
N GLU A 31 -10.19 16.79 0.00
CA GLU A 31 -11.43 16.73 0.79
C GLU A 31 -11.38 15.71 1.93
N ARG A 32 -10.71 14.57 1.72
CA ARG A 32 -10.49 13.56 2.76
C ARG A 32 -9.29 13.93 3.62
N TRP A 33 -8.28 14.57 3.04
CA TRP A 33 -7.07 15.01 3.73
C TRP A 33 -7.37 16.04 4.83
N ILE A 34 -8.24 17.02 4.55
CA ILE A 34 -8.64 18.08 5.50
C ILE A 34 -9.33 17.52 6.75
N ARG A 35 -9.95 16.33 6.66
CA ARG A 35 -10.63 15.69 7.79
C ARG A 35 -9.68 15.07 8.81
N PHE A 36 -8.40 14.89 8.48
CA PHE A 36 -7.41 14.35 9.40
C PHE A 36 -6.88 15.46 10.32
N SER A 37 -6.81 15.20 11.62
CA SER A 37 -6.09 16.10 12.53
C SER A 37 -4.59 16.08 12.22
N GLU A 38 -3.85 17.12 12.61
CA GLU A 38 -2.40 17.16 12.41
C GLU A 38 -1.66 15.96 13.03
N LYS A 39 -2.18 15.46 14.17
CA LYS A 39 -1.64 14.27 14.84
C LYS A 39 -1.82 13.03 13.98
N ASP A 40 -3.00 12.88 13.37
CA ASP A 40 -3.31 11.74 12.51
C ASP A 40 -2.53 11.80 11.21
N VAL A 41 -2.37 12.99 10.62
CA VAL A 41 -1.54 13.18 9.42
C VAL A 41 -0.10 12.73 9.67
N LYS A 42 0.48 13.06 10.83
CA LYS A 42 1.83 12.62 11.21
C LYS A 42 1.92 11.11 11.44
N ALA A 43 0.87 10.50 11.98
CA ALA A 43 0.82 9.05 12.23
C ALA A 43 0.47 8.24 10.97
N LEU A 44 -0.13 8.87 9.95
CA LEU A 44 -0.68 8.19 8.78
C LEU A 44 0.37 7.38 8.00
N PRO A 45 1.58 7.89 7.69
CA PRO A 45 2.59 7.09 6.99
C PRO A 45 2.97 5.80 7.74
N ARG A 46 2.89 5.81 9.09
CA ARG A 46 3.18 4.65 9.93
C ARG A 46 2.03 3.64 9.95
N LYS A 47 0.78 4.10 9.85
CA LYS A 47 -0.43 3.26 9.81
C LYS A 47 -0.72 2.68 8.42
N ILE A 48 -0.31 3.37 7.35
CA ILE A 48 -0.58 2.94 5.97
C ILE A 48 -0.14 1.49 5.67
N PRO A 49 1.06 1.00 6.06
CA PRO A 49 1.44 -0.38 5.83
C PRO A 49 0.45 -1.40 6.40
N GLU A 50 -0.04 -1.16 7.62
CA GLU A 50 -1.02 -2.01 8.30
C GLU A 50 -2.40 -1.94 7.63
N LEU A 51 -2.82 -0.74 7.23
CA LEU A 51 -4.05 -0.53 6.47
C LEU A 51 -3.99 -1.23 5.11
N LEU A 52 -2.85 -1.20 4.42
CA LEU A 52 -2.68 -1.87 3.12
C LEU A 52 -2.69 -3.39 3.27
N ARG A 53 -2.17 -3.93 4.38
CA ARG A 53 -2.29 -5.37 4.69
C ARG A 53 -3.76 -5.75 4.97
N THR A 54 -4.47 -4.94 5.74
CA THR A 54 -5.86 -5.22 6.14
C THR A 54 -6.83 -5.07 4.98
N TYR A 55 -6.70 -4.00 4.20
CA TYR A 55 -7.62 -3.63 3.12
C TYR A 55 -7.09 -3.95 1.72
N GLY A 56 -5.97 -4.68 1.62
CA GLY A 56 -5.31 -5.00 0.35
C GLY A 56 -6.28 -5.60 -0.66
N LYS A 57 -7.05 -6.64 -0.27
CA LYS A 57 -8.05 -7.30 -1.11
C LYS A 57 -9.08 -6.32 -1.70
N TYR A 58 -9.58 -5.38 -0.89
CA TYR A 58 -10.55 -4.39 -1.32
C TYR A 58 -9.94 -3.41 -2.33
N LEU A 59 -8.75 -2.89 -2.02
CA LEU A 59 -8.07 -1.92 -2.87
C LEU A 59 -7.62 -2.53 -4.20
N SER A 60 -7.22 -3.80 -4.18
CA SER A 60 -6.92 -4.64 -5.34
C SER A 60 -8.11 -4.81 -6.30
N ALA A 61 -9.33 -4.93 -5.76
CA ALA A 61 -10.56 -5.02 -6.56
C ALA A 61 -11.11 -3.65 -7.00
N THR A 62 -10.61 -2.55 -6.43
CA THR A 62 -11.10 -1.20 -6.72
C THR A 62 -10.54 -0.70 -8.05
N ARG A 63 -11.36 0.01 -8.84
CA ARG A 63 -10.92 0.59 -10.12
C ARG A 63 -9.75 1.57 -9.89
N ARG A 64 -8.64 1.31 -10.57
CA ARG A 64 -7.38 2.05 -10.40
C ARG A 64 -7.23 3.14 -11.46
N LEU A 65 -6.54 4.21 -11.09
CA LEU A 65 -6.18 5.29 -12.03
C LEU A 65 -5.11 4.83 -13.04
N GLY A 66 -4.28 3.84 -12.68
CA GLY A 66 -3.23 3.29 -13.54
C GLY A 66 -3.16 1.77 -13.45
N LYS A 67 -2.61 1.16 -14.50
CA LYS A 67 -2.46 -0.31 -14.61
C LYS A 67 -1.20 -0.85 -13.92
N LYS A 68 -0.20 0.00 -13.63
CA LYS A 68 1.07 -0.41 -13.01
C LYS A 68 1.13 0.07 -11.57
N ALA A 69 1.44 -0.80 -10.62
CA ALA A 69 1.85 -0.39 -9.26
C ALA A 69 3.36 -0.17 -9.19
N GLY A 70 3.91 0.57 -10.15
CA GLY A 70 5.31 0.98 -10.10
C GLY A 70 5.48 2.26 -9.30
N ARG A 71 6.70 2.77 -9.23
CA ARG A 71 6.94 4.17 -8.87
C ARG A 71 6.32 5.05 -9.93
N THR A 72 5.15 5.60 -9.63
CA THR A 72 4.51 6.60 -10.48
C THR A 72 4.69 7.97 -9.84
N LEU A 73 5.40 8.83 -10.55
CA LEU A 73 5.49 10.24 -10.19
C LEU A 73 4.24 10.93 -10.71
N TYR A 74 3.38 11.35 -9.79
CA TYR A 74 2.20 12.13 -10.13
C TYR A 74 2.54 13.62 -10.16
N GLN A 75 2.10 14.30 -11.21
CA GLN A 75 2.10 15.76 -11.23
C GLN A 75 1.04 16.30 -10.26
N PRO A 76 1.28 17.43 -9.60
CA PRO A 76 0.25 18.10 -8.79
C PRO A 76 -0.95 18.42 -9.70
N SER A 77 -2.14 17.92 -9.33
CA SER A 77 -3.35 18.19 -10.10
C SER A 77 -3.96 19.54 -9.69
N PRO A 78 -4.10 20.50 -10.61
CA PRO A 78 -4.87 21.72 -10.37
C PRO A 78 -6.38 21.46 -10.55
N GLY A 79 -7.22 22.17 -9.79
CA GLY A 79 -8.68 22.17 -9.95
C GLY A 79 -9.48 21.61 -8.77
N LYS A 80 -10.79 21.42 -8.97
CA LYS A 80 -11.77 21.04 -7.92
C LYS A 80 -11.50 19.68 -7.27
N ARG A 81 -10.80 18.76 -7.95
CA ARG A 81 -10.44 17.43 -7.44
C ARG A 81 -8.95 17.34 -7.10
N LYS A 82 -8.48 18.30 -6.31
CA LYS A 82 -7.08 18.36 -5.90
C LYS A 82 -6.70 17.12 -5.10
N MET A 83 -5.60 16.50 -5.47
CA MET A 83 -5.05 15.33 -4.79
C MET A 83 -3.75 15.70 -4.09
N LYS A 84 -3.65 15.32 -2.82
CA LYS A 84 -2.44 15.45 -2.01
C LYS A 84 -1.53 14.26 -2.26
N ARG A 85 -0.26 14.54 -2.56
CA ARG A 85 0.80 13.54 -2.68
C ARG A 85 1.33 13.19 -1.30
N VAL A 86 1.32 11.92 -0.96
CA VAL A 86 1.89 11.39 0.29
C VAL A 86 2.94 10.35 -0.07
N ASN A 87 4.17 10.56 0.38
CA ASN A 87 5.25 9.61 0.17
C ASN A 87 5.31 8.66 1.37
N ILE A 88 5.22 7.35 1.13
CA ILE A 88 5.28 6.32 2.18
C ILE A 88 6.35 5.31 1.81
N ARG A 89 7.03 4.80 2.83
CA ARG A 89 7.99 3.70 2.71
C ARG A 89 7.27 2.37 2.96
N LEU A 90 7.26 1.49 1.98
CA LEU A 90 6.56 0.19 2.04
C LEU A 90 7.49 -0.95 1.66
N SER A 91 7.26 -2.14 2.22
CA SER A 91 7.96 -3.34 1.76
C SER A 91 7.53 -3.68 0.34
N THR A 92 8.46 -4.20 -0.45
CA THR A 92 8.19 -4.63 -1.83
C THR A 92 7.05 -5.63 -1.88
N GLY A 93 6.98 -6.58 -0.93
CA GLY A 93 5.87 -7.55 -0.83
C GLY A 93 4.49 -6.90 -0.72
N THR A 94 4.33 -5.92 0.18
CA THR A 94 3.06 -5.20 0.34
C THR A 94 2.71 -4.39 -0.90
N TRP A 95 3.73 -3.83 -1.58
CA TRP A 95 3.53 -3.00 -2.75
C TRP A 95 3.21 -3.81 -4.02
N THR A 96 3.81 -4.98 -4.21
CA THR A 96 3.55 -5.84 -5.37
C THR A 96 2.16 -6.46 -5.35
N LEU A 97 1.52 -6.63 -4.17
CA LEU A 97 0.10 -6.99 -4.09
C LEU A 97 -0.80 -6.02 -4.87
N PHE A 98 -0.38 -4.76 -4.97
CA PHE A 98 -1.06 -3.78 -5.79
C PHE A 98 -0.67 -3.88 -7.27
N GLY A 99 0.49 -4.42 -7.63
CA GLY A 99 0.99 -4.45 -9.02
C GLY A 99 0.69 -5.70 -9.82
N ALA A 100 0.36 -6.80 -9.13
CA ALA A 100 0.21 -8.13 -9.72
C ALA A 100 -1.21 -8.46 -10.21
N LEU A 101 -2.15 -7.50 -10.15
CA LEU A 101 -3.53 -7.64 -10.66
C LEU A 101 -3.74 -6.82 -11.93
#